data_AF-A0A534JGS8-F1
#
_entry.id   AF-A0A534JGS8-F1
#
_cell.length_a   1.000
_cell.length_b   1.000
_cell.length_c   1.000
_cell.angle_alpha   90.00
_cell.angle_beta   90.00
_cell.angle_gamma   90.00
#
_symmetry.space_group_name_H-M   'P 1'
#
loop_
_entity.id
_entity.type
_entity.pdbx_description
1 polymer ?
#
loop_
_entity_poly.entity_id
_entity_poly.type
_entity_poly.pdbx_seq_one_letter_code
_entity_poly.pdbx_strand_id
1 'polypeptide(L)'
;MTLEGYDGRERILLHYDVAGEERSTAARVCQIVFGRVRSTGDPMRPRRKVEGFIHRPGVVWIGQSVLVLPPSDAEELAARLRGLRVRVSMASVPISRTALEAFRRRGVL
;
A
#
# COMPACT_ATOMS: atom_id res chain seq x y z
N MET A 1 3.12 5.45 6.61
CA MET A 1 2.76 4.16 7.22
C MET A 1 2.28 4.42 8.62
N THR A 2 0.99 4.16 8.85
CA THR A 2 0.33 4.49 10.10
C THR A 2 -0.09 3.17 10.72
N LEU A 3 0.51 2.80 11.84
CA LEU A 3 0.10 1.61 12.61
C LEU A 3 -1.06 1.91 13.56
N GLU A 4 -1.28 3.20 13.83
CA GLU A 4 -2.35 3.70 14.67
C GLU A 4 -3.68 3.65 13.91
N GLY A 5 -4.77 3.37 14.65
CA GLY A 5 -6.14 3.38 14.11
C GLY A 5 -6.66 2.03 13.60
N TYR A 6 -5.92 0.92 13.78
CA TYR A 6 -6.47 -0.43 13.64
C TYR A 6 -5.99 -1.34 14.78
N ASP A 7 -6.95 -1.73 15.64
CA ASP A 7 -6.73 -2.57 16.83
C ASP A 7 -7.16 -4.03 16.64
N GLY A 8 -7.56 -4.41 15.41
CA GLY A 8 -7.87 -5.79 15.08
C GLY A 8 -6.66 -6.71 15.20
N ARG A 9 -6.92 -7.96 15.61
CA ARG A 9 -5.89 -9.00 15.77
C ARG A 9 -5.54 -9.69 14.45
N GLU A 10 -6.45 -9.66 13.48
CA GLU A 10 -6.22 -10.26 12.17
C GLU A 10 -5.47 -9.29 11.25
N ARG A 11 -4.51 -9.84 10.50
CA ARG A 11 -3.71 -9.11 9.52
C ARG A 11 -3.56 -9.96 8.29
N ILE A 12 -3.62 -9.32 7.13
CA ILE A 12 -3.36 -9.98 5.85
C ILE A 12 -1.99 -9.57 5.36
N LEU A 13 -1.16 -10.56 5.05
CA LEU A 13 0.02 -10.40 4.21
C LEU A 13 -0.44 -10.39 2.75
N LEU A 14 -0.20 -9.28 2.06
CA LEU A 14 -0.49 -9.12 0.64
C LEU A 14 0.84 -8.99 -0.11
N HIS A 15 1.06 -9.89 -1.05
CA HIS A 15 2.13 -9.81 -2.04
C HIS A 15 1.52 -9.53 -3.42
N TYR A 16 2.15 -8.63 -4.18
CA TYR A 16 1.77 -8.40 -5.57
C TYR A 16 2.96 -8.52 -6.51
N ASP A 17 2.69 -8.83 -7.77
CA ASP A 17 3.71 -8.93 -8.80
C ASP A 17 3.22 -8.39 -10.14
N VAL A 18 4.01 -7.49 -10.71
CA VAL A 18 3.74 -6.81 -11.98
C VAL A 18 4.59 -7.48 -13.05
N ALA A 19 3.97 -8.00 -14.11
CA ALA A 19 4.70 -8.56 -15.24
C ALA A 19 5.66 -7.51 -15.83
N GLY A 20 6.92 -7.90 -16.05
CA GLY A 20 8.08 -7.01 -16.18
C GLY A 20 8.07 -6.00 -17.34
N GLU A 21 7.08 -6.03 -18.24
CA GLU A 21 7.05 -5.18 -19.45
C GLU A 21 6.05 -4.02 -19.37
N GLU A 22 5.13 -3.99 -18.40
CA GLU A 22 4.10 -2.95 -18.32
C GLU A 22 4.48 -1.79 -17.37
N ARG A 23 5.39 -0.91 -17.82
CA ARG A 23 5.80 0.29 -17.06
C ARG A 23 4.62 1.17 -16.62
N SER A 24 3.58 1.30 -17.45
CA SER A 24 2.35 2.02 -17.12
C SER A 24 1.61 1.39 -15.95
N THR A 25 1.56 0.06 -15.90
CA THR A 25 0.95 -0.71 -14.82
C THR A 25 1.75 -0.57 -13.55
N ALA A 26 3.08 -0.71 -13.60
CA ALA A 26 3.96 -0.48 -12.45
C ALA A 26 3.80 0.93 -11.88
N ALA A 27 3.79 1.96 -12.74
CA ALA A 27 3.55 3.34 -12.32
C ALA A 27 2.17 3.50 -11.66
N ARG A 28 1.13 2.84 -12.18
CA ARG A 28 -0.21 2.89 -11.60
C ARG A 28 -0.29 2.19 -10.25
N VAL A 29 0.37 1.04 -10.10
CA VAL A 29 0.52 0.34 -8.81
C VAL A 29 1.20 1.25 -7.80
N CYS A 30 2.31 1.90 -8.16
CA CYS A 30 2.99 2.83 -7.26
C CYS A 30 2.08 3.97 -6.81
N GLN A 31 1.28 4.54 -7.72
CA GLN A 31 0.32 5.59 -7.35
C GLN A 31 -0.78 5.10 -6.40
N ILE A 32 -1.23 3.84 -6.53
CA ILE A 32 -2.24 3.25 -5.64
C ILE A 32 -1.63 2.97 -4.26
N VAL A 33 -0.46 2.33 -4.23
CA VAL A 33 0.19 1.91 -2.98
C VAL A 33 0.78 3.10 -2.24
N PHE A 34 1.62 3.89 -2.91
CA PHE A 34 2.41 4.97 -2.31
C PHE A 34 1.76 6.35 -2.44
N GLY A 35 0.66 6.47 -3.17
CA GLY A 35 0.02 7.75 -3.43
C GLY A 35 0.69 8.50 -4.58
N ARG A 36 0.19 9.72 -4.84
CA ARG A 36 0.75 10.58 -5.89
C ARG A 36 0.55 12.04 -5.58
N VAL A 37 1.45 12.87 -6.12
CA VAL A 37 1.29 14.32 -6.13
C VAL A 37 0.59 14.70 -7.43
N ARG A 38 -0.57 15.35 -7.34
CA ARG A 38 -1.19 16.01 -8.50
C ARG A 38 -0.77 17.47 -8.50
N SER A 39 0.01 17.85 -9.52
CA SER A 39 0.14 19.25 -9.88
C SER A 39 -1.08 19.64 -10.70
N THR A 40 -1.96 20.46 -10.12
CA THR A 40 -2.79 21.36 -10.92
C THR A 40 -1.81 22.29 -11.62
N GLY A 41 -1.78 22.37 -12.95
CA GLY A 41 -0.83 23.20 -13.71
C GLY A 41 -0.94 24.72 -13.49
N ASP A 42 -1.59 25.13 -12.41
CA ASP A 42 -1.74 26.49 -11.93
C ASP A 42 -0.66 26.74 -10.86
N PRO A 43 0.33 27.63 -11.12
CA PRO A 43 1.40 27.93 -10.17
C PRO A 43 0.91 28.55 -8.85
N MET A 44 -0.33 29.04 -8.78
CA MET A 44 -0.95 29.58 -7.57
C MET A 44 -1.70 28.54 -6.75
N ARG A 45 -1.92 27.32 -7.25
CA ARG A 45 -2.62 26.25 -6.51
C ARG A 45 -1.62 25.25 -5.89
N PRO A 46 -1.70 24.99 -4.58
CA PRO A 46 -0.82 24.03 -3.93
C PRO A 46 -0.99 22.63 -4.53
N ARG A 47 0.13 21.93 -4.73
CA ARG A 47 0.16 20.55 -5.19
C ARG A 47 -0.69 19.68 -4.25
N ARG A 48 -1.73 19.02 -4.77
CA ARG A 48 -2.60 18.15 -3.97
C ARG A 48 -1.96 16.77 -3.84
N LYS A 49 -1.53 16.40 -2.63
CA LYS A 49 -1.13 15.03 -2.31
C LYS A 49 -2.39 14.15 -2.28
N VAL A 50 -2.36 13.07 -3.05
CA VAL A 50 -3.36 12.00 -3.00
C VAL A 50 -2.70 10.85 -2.26
N GLU A 51 -3.24 10.51 -1.10
CA GLU A 51 -2.76 9.41 -0.28
C GLU A 51 -2.98 8.07 -0.97
N GLY A 52 -1.96 7.20 -0.90
CA GLY A 52 -2.06 5.78 -1.23
C GLY A 52 -2.31 4.92 -0.01
N PHE A 53 -2.44 3.60 -0.21
CA PHE A 53 -2.69 2.62 0.85
C PHE A 53 -1.69 2.69 2.00
N ILE A 54 -0.41 3.00 1.77
CA ILE A 54 0.58 3.11 2.85
C ILE A 54 0.30 4.21 3.88
N HIS A 55 -0.65 5.11 3.60
CA HIS A 55 -1.06 6.17 4.52
C HIS A 55 -2.23 5.74 5.40
N ARG A 56 -2.93 4.66 5.05
CA ARG A 56 -4.09 4.18 5.78
C ARG A 56 -3.68 3.59 7.14
N PRO A 57 -4.56 3.69 8.16
CA PRO A 57 -4.40 3.03 9.44
C PRO A 57 -4.15 1.53 9.32
N GLY A 58 -3.19 1.01 10.08
CA GLY A 58 -2.83 -0.41 10.12
C GLY A 58 -2.03 -0.93 8.92
N VAL A 59 -1.76 -0.12 7.89
CA VAL A 59 -1.01 -0.56 6.70
C VAL A 59 0.49 -0.38 6.89
N VAL A 60 1.24 -1.47 6.67
CA VAL A 60 2.69 -1.54 6.80
C VAL A 60 3.30 -2.12 5.53
N TRP A 61 4.26 -1.42 4.96
CA TRP A 61 5.07 -1.88 3.83
C TRP A 61 6.34 -2.54 4.36
N ILE A 62 6.49 -3.85 4.16
CA ILE A 62 7.57 -4.64 4.78
C ILE A 62 8.63 -5.11 3.77
N GLY A 63 8.34 -5.06 2.47
CA GLY A 63 9.25 -5.46 1.40
C GLY A 63 8.79 -4.88 0.06
N GLN A 64 9.59 -4.98 -1.00
CA GLN A 64 9.35 -4.24 -2.27
C GLN A 64 7.90 -4.29 -2.75
N SER A 65 7.30 -5.48 -2.80
CA SER A 65 5.91 -5.69 -3.23
C SER A 65 5.04 -6.35 -2.17
N VAL A 66 5.41 -6.21 -0.89
CA VAL A 66 4.78 -6.90 0.24
C VAL A 66 4.28 -5.90 1.26
N LEU A 67 2.99 -6.00 1.59
CA LEU A 67 2.34 -5.22 2.64
C LEU A 67 1.67 -6.13 3.66
N VAL A 68 1.59 -5.64 4.90
CA VAL A 68 0.67 -6.16 5.91
C VAL A 68 -0.39 -5.09 6.17
N LEU A 69 -1.66 -5.48 6.15
CA LEU A 69 -2.77 -4.54 6.26
C LEU A 69 -4.02 -5.18 6.88
N PRO A 70 -4.98 -4.36 7.36
CA PRO A 70 -6.30 -4.83 7.76
C PRO A 70 -6.98 -5.64 6.65
N PRO A 71 -7.84 -6.63 6.97
CA PRO A 71 -8.54 -7.44 5.97
C PRO A 71 -9.31 -6.63 4.92
N SER A 72 -10.04 -5.60 5.34
CA SER A 72 -10.81 -4.74 4.42
C SER A 72 -9.92 -3.98 3.43
N ASP A 73 -8.80 -3.42 3.90
CA ASP A 73 -7.83 -2.77 3.04
C ASP A 73 -7.14 -3.77 2.10
N ALA A 74 -6.92 -5.00 2.56
CA ALA A 74 -6.31 -6.07 1.76
C ALA A 74 -7.20 -6.46 0.58
N GLU A 75 -8.50 -6.64 0.84
CA GLU A 75 -9.48 -6.93 -0.20
C GLU A 75 -9.61 -5.77 -1.20
N GLU A 76 -9.68 -4.53 -0.71
CA GLU A 76 -9.78 -3.37 -1.58
C GLU A 76 -8.53 -3.20 -2.46
N LEU A 77 -7.34 -3.34 -1.87
CA LEU A 77 -6.08 -3.26 -2.61
C LEU A 77 -6.01 -4.39 -3.64
N ALA A 78 -6.34 -5.63 -3.26
CA ALA A 78 -6.33 -6.77 -4.16
C ALA A 78 -7.29 -6.59 -5.34
N ALA A 79 -8.51 -6.09 -5.10
CA ALA A 79 -9.47 -5.81 -6.17
C ALA A 79 -8.93 -4.76 -7.16
N ARG A 80 -8.36 -3.67 -6.66
CA ARG A 80 -7.77 -2.61 -7.51
C ARG A 80 -6.59 -3.12 -8.33
N LEU A 81 -5.70 -3.91 -7.73
CA LEU A 81 -4.51 -4.46 -8.39
C LEU A 81 -4.90 -5.53 -9.44
N ARG A 82 -5.83 -6.44 -9.11
CA ARG A 82 -6.35 -7.43 -10.06
C ARG A 82 -7.04 -6.77 -11.26
N GLY A 83 -7.72 -5.64 -11.05
CA GLY A 83 -8.28 -4.83 -12.14
C GLY A 83 -7.22 -4.27 -13.10
N LEU A 84 -5.96 -4.18 -12.66
CA LEU A 84 -4.80 -3.82 -13.48
C LEU A 84 -4.04 -5.05 -14.00
N ARG A 85 -4.62 -6.26 -13.91
CA ARG A 85 -3.99 -7.54 -14.26
C ARG A 85 -2.72 -7.87 -13.47
N VAL A 86 -2.55 -7.24 -12.30
CA VAL A 86 -1.44 -7.54 -11.38
C VAL A 86 -1.75 -8.82 -10.62
N ARG A 87 -0.76 -9.71 -10.50
CA ARG A 87 -0.90 -10.93 -9.70
C ARG A 87 -0.90 -10.57 -8.22
N VAL A 88 -1.84 -11.10 -7.46
CA VAL A 88 -1.96 -10.81 -6.02
C VAL A 88 -2.18 -12.10 -5.25
N SER A 89 -1.36 -12.29 -4.23
CA SER A 89 -1.47 -13.37 -3.24
C SER A 89 -1.75 -12.77 -1.87
N MET A 90 -2.65 -13.39 -1.11
CA MET A 90 -3.06 -12.96 0.22
C MET A 90 -2.98 -14.14 1.18
N ALA A 91 -2.49 -13.91 2.40
CA ALA A 91 -2.50 -14.88 3.48
C ALA A 91 -2.83 -14.20 4.81
N SER A 92 -3.71 -14.81 5.60
CA SER A 92 -3.92 -14.38 6.99
C SER A 92 -2.69 -14.76 7.81
N VAL A 93 -2.14 -13.81 8.56
CA VAL A 93 -0.91 -13.99 9.33
C VAL A 93 -1.12 -13.57 10.78
N PRO A 94 -0.76 -14.41 11.77
CA PRO A 94 -0.76 -14.01 13.17
C PRO A 94 0.49 -13.16 13.41
N ILE A 95 0.34 -11.84 13.33
CA ILE A 95 1.43 -10.90 13.60
C ILE A 95 0.97 -9.84 14.60
N SER A 96 1.72 -9.70 15.70
CA SER A 96 1.43 -8.70 16.71
C SER A 96 1.77 -7.30 16.19
N ARG A 97 1.12 -6.28 16.78
CA ARG A 97 1.46 -4.88 16.51
C ARG A 97 2.94 -4.59 16.78
N THR A 98 3.48 -5.10 17.89
CA THR A 98 4.90 -4.94 18.25
C THR A 98 5.83 -5.55 17.20
N ALA A 99 5.51 -6.73 16.66
CA ALA A 99 6.31 -7.32 15.58
C ALA A 99 6.23 -6.49 14.29
N LEU A 100 5.06 -5.93 13.96
CA LEU A 100 4.91 -5.03 12.81
C LEU A 100 5.70 -3.74 12.94
N GLU A 101 5.85 -3.20 14.16
CA GLU A 101 6.66 -2.00 14.41
C GLU A 101 8.13 -2.21 14.03
N ALA A 102 8.67 -3.43 14.18
CA ALA A 102 10.04 -3.75 13.77
C ALA A 102 10.24 -3.64 12.24
N PHE A 103 9.19 -3.88 11.45
CA PHE A 103 9.25 -3.74 9.99
C PHE A 103 8.97 -2.31 9.51
N ARG A 104 8.59 -1.40 10.41
CA ARG A 104 8.31 -0.01 10.04
C ARG A 104 9.62 0.67 9.62
N ARG A 105 9.86 0.76 8.31
CA ARG A 105 10.99 1.50 7.75
C ARG A 105 10.91 2.97 8.17
N ARG A 106 11.89 3.44 8.94
CA ARG A 106 12.13 4.87 9.20
C ARG A 106 12.77 5.47 7.95
N GLY A 107 11.95 6.14 7.14
CA GLY A 107 12.39 7.09 6.11
C GLY A 107 13.26 6.52 5.00
N VAL A 108 12.63 6.12 3.88
CA VAL A 108 13.03 6.58 2.53
C VAL A 108 11.74 6.54 1.69
N LEU A 109 11.14 7.71 1.47
CA LEU A 109 10.21 8.00 0.37
C LEU A 109 10.69 9.27 -0.30
#